data_AF-A0A955BZZ8-F1
#
_entry.id   AF-A0A955BZZ8-F1
#
_cell.length_a   1.000
_cell.length_b   1.000
_cell.length_c   1.000
_cell.angle_alpha   90.00
_cell.angle_beta   90.00
_cell.angle_gamma   90.00
#
_symmetry.space_group_name_H-M   'P 1'
#
loop_
_entity.id
_entity.type
_entity.pdbx_description
1 polymer ?
#
loop_
_entity_poly.entity_id
_entity_poly.type
_entity_poly.pdbx_seq_one_letter_code
_entity_poly.pdbx_strand_id
1 'polypeptide(L)'
;SLTEDDTIWLGASDRIRDTIRRVTGDKIRPEAFYWAVDERTPEATDFADEAMILGALPEDRAAALGITQPTHVAIWDAARAIAEKRWNQPLIHDPNGLMRAAETAADARIGDSTIRARMLHLLEHALIPAAVARRIIDVTQKAGITVSANGAGWNREPDVRRAAPIWRSETSPRAVIFGGRRDAFTRDVLETVARGVPLLMHDPGGSTAPAHTIKEVISTGEMTTFSGGPTLAAAIHTIRQDFRAAQRKAAPARRRVLSAHTWAARWRALTESPSIMTMPADAG
;
A
#
# COMPACT_ATOMS: atom_id res chain seq x y z
N SER A 1 27.64 3.82 6.90
CA SER A 1 27.42 2.36 6.77
C SER A 1 25.95 2.14 6.50
N LEU A 2 25.60 1.30 5.52
CA LEU A 2 24.22 0.86 5.34
C LEU A 2 23.89 -0.07 6.52
N THR A 3 22.81 0.22 7.23
CA THR A 3 22.29 -0.62 8.29
C THR A 3 21.46 -1.77 7.72
N GLU A 4 21.20 -2.81 8.51
CA GLU A 4 20.37 -3.95 8.14
C GLU A 4 18.95 -3.51 7.67
N ASP A 5 18.45 -2.41 8.24
CA ASP A 5 17.21 -1.72 7.84
C ASP A 5 17.31 -1.06 6.45
N ASP A 6 18.49 -0.52 6.09
CA ASP A 6 18.72 0.10 4.78
C ASP A 6 18.76 -0.95 3.66
N THR A 7 19.32 -2.13 3.92
CA THR A 7 19.38 -3.25 2.96
C THR A 7 18.03 -3.84 2.60
N ILE A 8 17.05 -3.83 3.52
CA ILE A 8 15.68 -4.31 3.26
C ILE A 8 14.87 -3.26 2.48
N TRP A 9 15.10 -1.98 2.76
CA TRP A 9 14.47 -0.86 2.02
C TRP A 9 14.98 -0.71 0.58
N LEU A 10 16.27 -0.98 0.38
CA LEU A 10 16.90 -0.85 -0.92
C LEU A 10 16.26 -1.81 -1.92
N GLY A 11 16.04 -3.07 -1.54
CA GLY A 11 15.55 -4.07 -2.47
C GLY A 11 14.11 -3.88 -3.03
N ALA A 12 13.23 -3.20 -2.30
CA ALA A 12 11.86 -2.92 -2.76
C ALA A 12 11.77 -1.82 -3.83
N SER A 13 12.86 -1.09 -4.09
CA SER A 13 12.95 -0.07 -5.14
C SER A 13 13.10 -0.70 -6.51
N ASP A 14 12.31 -0.27 -7.51
CA ASP A 14 12.45 -0.74 -8.90
C ASP A 14 13.89 -0.58 -9.40
N ARG A 15 14.56 0.51 -9.01
CA ARG A 15 15.97 0.76 -9.33
C ARG A 15 16.92 -0.33 -8.81
N ILE A 16 16.62 -0.92 -7.66
CA ILE A 16 17.48 -1.91 -7.01
C ILE A 16 17.09 -3.30 -7.38
N ARG A 17 15.80 -3.58 -7.58
CA ARG A 17 15.32 -4.76 -8.30
C ARG A 17 16.02 -4.88 -9.66
N ASP A 18 16.05 -3.79 -10.44
CA ASP A 18 16.74 -3.72 -11.74
C ASP A 18 18.26 -3.85 -11.60
N THR A 19 18.84 -3.33 -10.52
CA THR A 19 20.27 -3.47 -10.25
C THR A 19 20.63 -4.90 -9.85
N ILE A 20 19.84 -5.55 -8.98
CA ILE A 20 20.03 -6.94 -8.58
C ILE A 20 19.84 -7.85 -9.79
N ARG A 21 18.75 -7.70 -10.56
CA ARG A 21 18.53 -8.45 -11.82
C ARG A 21 19.70 -8.29 -12.80
N ARG A 22 20.28 -7.10 -12.91
CA ARG A 22 21.45 -6.86 -13.77
C ARG A 22 22.70 -7.60 -13.30
N VAL A 23 22.88 -7.74 -11.99
CA VAL A 23 24.06 -8.37 -11.38
C VAL A 23 23.90 -9.89 -11.25
N THR A 24 22.70 -10.38 -10.94
CA THR A 24 22.43 -11.80 -10.66
C THR A 24 21.72 -12.52 -11.81
N GLY A 25 21.31 -11.80 -12.86
CA GLY A 25 20.36 -12.30 -13.87
C GLY A 25 19.01 -12.69 -13.25
N ASP A 26 18.28 -13.59 -13.89
CA ASP A 26 17.00 -14.14 -13.41
C ASP A 26 17.16 -15.24 -12.34
N LYS A 27 18.39 -15.51 -11.88
CA LYS A 27 18.69 -16.62 -10.96
C LYS A 27 18.16 -16.39 -9.54
N ILE A 28 18.04 -15.14 -9.13
CA ILE A 28 17.47 -14.74 -7.84
C ILE A 28 16.29 -13.84 -8.14
N ARG A 29 15.12 -14.16 -7.58
CA ARG A 29 13.93 -13.29 -7.59
C ARG A 29 13.97 -12.42 -6.34
N PRO A 30 14.46 -11.17 -6.40
CA PRO A 30 14.64 -10.35 -5.21
C PRO A 30 13.31 -10.08 -4.52
N GLU A 31 12.22 -10.07 -5.30
CA GLU A 31 10.84 -9.89 -4.84
C GLU A 31 10.39 -10.95 -3.82
N ALA A 32 10.94 -12.17 -3.90
CA ALA A 32 10.59 -13.26 -2.99
C ALA A 32 11.05 -12.99 -1.55
N PHE A 33 12.14 -12.23 -1.37
CA PHE A 33 12.68 -11.87 -0.06
C PHE A 33 11.99 -10.67 0.57
N TYR A 34 11.46 -9.74 -0.22
CA TYR A 34 10.66 -8.63 0.34
C TYR A 34 9.35 -9.11 0.95
N TRP A 35 8.98 -10.36 0.67
CA TRP A 35 7.75 -10.98 1.12
C TRP A 35 7.99 -12.07 2.17
N ALA A 36 8.80 -11.75 3.17
CA ALA A 36 9.12 -12.64 4.27
C ALA A 36 8.98 -11.96 5.64
N VAL A 37 8.59 -12.74 6.64
CA VAL A 37 8.54 -12.34 8.05
C VAL A 37 9.38 -13.29 8.91
N ASP A 38 9.60 -12.92 10.16
CA ASP A 38 10.14 -13.84 11.15
C ASP A 38 9.13 -14.97 11.42
N GLU A 39 9.61 -16.21 11.45
CA GLU A 39 8.80 -17.39 11.81
C GLU A 39 8.32 -17.35 13.27
N ARG A 40 9.00 -16.58 14.12
CA ARG A 40 8.69 -16.35 15.52
C ARG A 40 7.82 -15.12 15.74
N THR A 41 7.30 -14.47 14.68
CA THR A 41 6.44 -13.29 14.83
C THR A 41 5.26 -13.61 15.77
N PRO A 42 5.20 -12.97 16.95
CA PRO A 42 4.17 -13.27 17.93
C PRO A 42 2.81 -12.77 17.43
N GLU A 43 1.77 -13.49 17.80
CA GLU A 43 0.41 -12.98 17.64
C GLU A 43 0.23 -11.74 18.53
N ALA A 44 -0.41 -10.71 17.99
CA ALA A 44 -0.72 -9.53 18.76
C ALA A 44 -1.75 -9.85 19.87
N THR A 45 -1.40 -9.51 21.10
CA THR A 45 -2.24 -9.74 22.29
C THR A 45 -2.78 -8.45 22.88
N ASP A 46 -2.09 -7.32 22.66
CA ASP A 46 -2.48 -5.99 23.11
C ASP A 46 -2.87 -5.09 21.92
N PHE A 47 -4.00 -4.39 22.07
CA PHE A 47 -4.63 -3.62 20.99
C PHE A 47 -5.11 -2.24 21.44
N ALA A 48 -4.63 -1.20 20.78
CA ALA A 48 -5.14 0.16 20.93
C ALA A 48 -6.44 0.37 20.14
N ASP A 49 -7.36 1.23 20.60
CA ASP A 49 -8.56 1.65 19.84
C ASP A 49 -8.18 2.61 18.69
N GLU A 50 -7.41 2.06 17.77
CA GLU A 50 -6.71 2.77 16.71
C GLU A 50 -6.75 1.97 15.41
N ALA A 51 -6.84 2.68 14.30
CA ALA A 51 -6.59 2.15 12.97
C ALA A 51 -5.31 2.77 12.42
N MET A 52 -4.42 1.93 11.89
CA MET A 52 -3.18 2.38 11.27
C MET A 52 -3.30 2.34 9.75
N ILE A 53 -2.98 3.44 9.08
CA ILE A 53 -2.85 3.48 7.62
C ILE A 53 -1.42 3.08 7.25
N LEU A 54 -1.29 2.07 6.39
CA LEU A 54 0.00 1.71 5.79
C LEU A 54 0.16 2.36 4.43
N GLY A 55 1.19 3.20 4.30
CA GLY A 55 1.55 3.86 3.05
C GLY A 55 2.07 5.27 3.27
N ALA A 56 2.78 5.80 2.27
CA ALA A 56 3.13 7.21 2.24
C ALA A 56 1.91 8.07 1.88
N LEU A 57 1.89 9.31 2.37
CA LEU A 57 1.03 10.37 1.90
C LEU A 57 1.81 11.23 0.88
N PRO A 58 1.55 11.09 -0.43
CA PRO A 58 2.25 11.90 -1.43
C PRO A 58 1.89 13.39 -1.32
N GLU A 59 2.80 14.24 -1.76
CA GLU A 59 2.50 15.65 -2.01
C GLU A 59 1.63 15.76 -3.28
N ASP A 60 0.51 16.50 -3.18
CA ASP A 60 -0.44 16.67 -4.27
C ASP A 60 -0.72 18.14 -4.62
N ARG A 61 -0.01 19.10 -3.99
CA ARG A 61 -0.12 20.51 -4.37
C ARG A 61 0.62 20.77 -5.69
N ALA A 62 -0.07 21.42 -6.64
CA ALA A 62 0.45 21.74 -7.97
C ALA A 62 1.87 22.34 -7.94
N ALA A 63 2.08 23.36 -7.11
CA ALA A 63 3.36 24.06 -6.99
C ALA A 63 4.52 23.14 -6.54
N ALA A 64 4.26 22.24 -5.59
CA ALA A 64 5.28 21.32 -5.08
C ALA A 64 5.62 20.20 -6.07
N LEU A 65 4.75 19.96 -7.06
CA LEU A 65 4.97 19.04 -8.18
C LEU A 65 5.53 19.73 -9.43
N GLY A 66 5.81 21.04 -9.36
CA GLY A 66 6.34 21.83 -10.47
C GLY A 66 5.29 22.15 -11.54
N ILE A 67 4.00 22.09 -11.22
CA ILE A 67 2.92 22.50 -12.11
C ILE A 67 2.68 24.00 -11.87
N THR A 68 3.21 24.84 -12.77
CA THR A 68 3.20 26.30 -12.62
C THR A 68 2.38 27.02 -13.68
N GLN A 69 2.17 26.41 -14.85
CA GLN A 69 1.39 27.01 -15.93
C GLN A 69 -0.09 27.13 -15.51
N PRO A 70 -0.72 28.33 -15.57
CA PRO A 70 -2.06 28.55 -15.02
C PRO A 70 -3.14 27.58 -15.50
N THR A 71 -3.12 27.24 -16.80
CA THR A 71 -4.06 26.26 -17.38
C THR A 71 -3.87 24.86 -16.81
N HIS A 72 -2.62 24.43 -16.58
CA HIS A 72 -2.33 23.13 -15.96
C HIS A 72 -2.71 23.12 -14.48
N VAL A 73 -2.51 24.24 -13.78
CA VAL A 73 -2.95 24.39 -12.38
C VAL A 73 -4.47 24.27 -12.29
N ALA A 74 -5.22 24.94 -13.18
CA ALA A 74 -6.69 24.84 -13.22
C ALA A 74 -7.18 23.40 -13.46
N ILE A 75 -6.56 22.68 -14.42
CA ILE A 75 -6.88 21.27 -14.67
C ILE A 75 -6.51 20.41 -13.45
N TRP A 76 -5.36 20.65 -12.82
CA TRP A 76 -4.93 19.90 -11.64
C TRP A 76 -5.88 20.09 -10.45
N ASP A 77 -6.33 21.32 -10.21
CA ASP A 77 -7.29 21.65 -9.16
C ASP A 77 -8.67 21.03 -9.43
N ALA A 78 -9.12 21.04 -10.69
CA ALA A 78 -10.32 20.32 -11.09
C ALA A 78 -10.19 18.81 -10.86
N ALA A 79 -9.05 18.21 -11.22
CA ALA A 79 -8.78 16.80 -10.98
C ALA A 79 -8.80 16.45 -9.49
N ARG A 80 -8.21 17.31 -8.64
CA ARG A 80 -8.21 17.15 -7.18
C ARG A 80 -9.63 17.16 -6.62
N ALA A 81 -10.45 18.14 -6.99
CA ALA A 81 -11.84 18.23 -6.56
C ALA A 81 -12.67 17.01 -7.00
N ILE A 82 -12.45 16.52 -8.22
CA ILE A 82 -13.13 15.33 -8.74
C ILE A 82 -12.68 14.09 -7.98
N ALA A 83 -11.39 13.89 -7.77
CA ALA A 83 -10.83 12.75 -7.03
C ALA A 83 -11.36 12.70 -5.59
N GLU A 84 -11.37 13.85 -4.90
CA GLU A 84 -11.92 13.96 -3.56
C GLU A 84 -13.42 13.62 -3.48
N LYS A 85 -14.19 14.00 -4.51
CA LYS A 85 -15.64 13.75 -4.57
C LYS A 85 -15.98 12.31 -5.00
N ARG A 86 -15.14 11.70 -5.84
CA ARG A 86 -15.40 10.41 -6.51
C ARG A 86 -14.43 9.30 -6.10
N TRP A 87 -13.76 9.44 -4.97
CA TRP A 87 -12.79 8.45 -4.48
C TRP A 87 -13.39 7.03 -4.29
N ASN A 88 -14.70 6.95 -4.08
CA ASN A 88 -15.45 5.71 -3.93
C ASN A 88 -16.00 5.12 -5.24
N GLN A 89 -15.60 5.67 -6.39
CA GLN A 89 -16.06 5.25 -7.71
C GLN A 89 -14.90 4.61 -8.49
N PRO A 90 -15.18 3.68 -9.43
CA PRO A 90 -14.14 3.07 -10.27
C PRO A 90 -13.27 4.10 -11.02
N LEU A 91 -13.81 5.29 -11.32
CA LEU A 91 -13.09 6.39 -11.97
C LEU A 91 -11.79 6.77 -11.26
N ILE A 92 -11.70 6.58 -9.93
CA ILE A 92 -10.47 6.90 -9.18
C ILE A 92 -9.27 6.03 -9.61
N HIS A 93 -9.52 4.89 -10.25
CA HIS A 93 -8.49 4.01 -10.81
C HIS A 93 -8.24 4.21 -12.30
N ASP A 94 -8.90 5.20 -12.92
CA ASP A 94 -8.69 5.57 -14.33
C ASP A 94 -8.11 7.00 -14.41
N PRO A 95 -6.76 7.16 -14.34
CA PRO A 95 -6.11 8.46 -14.50
C PRO A 95 -6.50 9.17 -15.81
N ASN A 96 -6.76 8.43 -16.89
CA ASN A 96 -7.17 9.00 -18.18
C ASN A 96 -8.60 9.54 -18.13
N GLY A 97 -9.51 8.80 -17.51
CA GLY A 97 -10.88 9.25 -17.23
C GLY A 97 -10.90 10.49 -16.33
N LEU A 98 -10.12 10.48 -15.25
CA LEU A 98 -9.98 11.60 -14.33
C LEU A 98 -9.41 12.85 -15.04
N MET A 99 -8.36 12.67 -15.86
CA MET A 99 -7.78 13.74 -16.67
C MET A 99 -8.81 14.36 -17.62
N ARG A 100 -9.54 13.53 -18.38
CA ARG A 100 -10.56 14.01 -19.32
C ARG A 100 -11.66 14.79 -18.61
N ALA A 101 -12.12 14.30 -17.46
CA ALA A 101 -13.13 14.99 -16.66
C ALA A 101 -12.63 16.33 -16.12
N ALA A 102 -11.35 16.39 -15.72
CA ALA A 102 -10.71 17.62 -15.25
C ALA A 102 -10.52 18.65 -16.36
N GLU A 103 -10.09 18.22 -17.55
CA GLU A 103 -9.98 19.07 -18.75
C GLU A 103 -11.33 19.69 -19.12
N THR A 104 -12.41 18.90 -19.10
CA THR A 104 -13.78 19.41 -19.32
C THR A 104 -14.20 20.41 -18.24
N ALA A 105 -13.93 20.12 -16.95
CA ALA A 105 -14.33 20.99 -15.85
C ALA A 105 -13.56 22.32 -15.82
N ALA A 106 -12.33 22.35 -16.34
CA ALA A 106 -11.49 23.54 -16.41
C ALA A 106 -11.63 24.31 -17.75
N ASP A 107 -12.46 23.84 -18.68
CA ASP A 107 -12.59 24.36 -20.05
C ASP A 107 -11.22 24.52 -20.75
N ALA A 108 -10.33 23.54 -20.54
CA ALA A 108 -8.96 23.58 -21.03
C ALA A 108 -8.46 22.18 -21.39
N ARG A 109 -7.54 22.09 -22.36
CA ARG A 109 -6.97 20.80 -22.80
C ARG A 109 -5.46 20.86 -22.90
N ILE A 110 -4.80 19.78 -22.49
CA ILE A 110 -3.37 19.59 -22.71
C ILE A 110 -3.17 18.90 -24.06
N GLY A 111 -2.73 19.69 -25.04
CA GLY A 111 -2.42 19.20 -26.38
C GLY A 111 -1.05 18.51 -26.48
N ASP A 112 -0.08 18.92 -25.66
CA ASP A 112 1.26 18.33 -25.65
C ASP A 112 1.24 16.93 -25.00
N SER A 113 1.69 15.92 -25.74
CA SER A 113 1.64 14.52 -25.30
C SER A 113 2.59 14.21 -24.16
N THR A 114 3.73 14.89 -24.07
CA THR A 114 4.73 14.70 -23.02
C THR A 114 4.23 15.29 -21.71
N ILE A 115 3.65 16.49 -21.77
CA ILE A 115 3.02 17.12 -20.60
C ILE A 115 1.83 16.27 -20.13
N ARG A 116 0.99 15.80 -21.06
CA ARG A 116 -0.15 14.95 -20.74
C ARG A 116 0.30 13.66 -20.04
N ALA A 117 1.31 12.98 -20.57
CA ALA A 117 1.87 11.77 -19.96
C ALA A 117 2.41 12.04 -18.55
N ARG A 118 3.14 13.15 -18.37
CA ARG A 118 3.64 13.58 -17.05
C ARG A 118 2.50 13.85 -16.08
N MET A 119 1.44 14.56 -16.49
CA MET A 119 0.32 14.82 -15.59
C MET A 119 -0.45 13.54 -15.26
N LEU A 120 -0.64 12.62 -16.20
CA LEU A 120 -1.25 11.31 -15.93
C LEU A 120 -0.45 10.53 -14.89
N HIS A 121 0.89 10.53 -15.00
CA HIS A 121 1.76 9.94 -14.01
C HIS A 121 1.59 10.59 -12.63
N LEU A 122 1.53 11.92 -12.56
CA LEU A 122 1.29 12.61 -11.29
C LEU A 122 -0.12 12.32 -10.71
N LEU A 123 -1.15 12.19 -11.56
CA LEU A 123 -2.47 11.78 -11.10
C LEU A 123 -2.41 10.39 -10.43
N GLU A 124 -1.80 9.42 -11.11
CA GLU A 124 -1.71 8.03 -10.65
C GLU A 124 -0.87 7.88 -9.37
N HIS A 125 0.27 8.57 -9.29
CA HIS A 125 1.26 8.34 -8.23
C HIS A 125 1.21 9.35 -7.07
N ALA A 126 0.58 10.50 -7.26
CA ALA A 126 0.51 11.55 -6.23
C ALA A 126 -0.93 11.90 -5.83
N LEU A 127 -1.73 12.43 -6.76
CA LEU A 127 -3.04 13.00 -6.44
C LEU A 127 -4.06 11.94 -5.99
N ILE A 128 -4.21 10.86 -6.76
CA ILE A 128 -5.18 9.80 -6.45
C ILE A 128 -4.86 9.17 -5.07
N PRO A 129 -3.61 8.71 -4.80
CA PRO A 129 -3.29 8.16 -3.49
C PRO A 129 -3.48 9.15 -2.34
N ALA A 130 -3.13 10.43 -2.51
CA ALA A 130 -3.33 11.45 -1.48
C ALA A 130 -4.82 11.69 -1.18
N ALA A 131 -5.65 11.81 -2.22
CA ALA A 131 -7.10 12.00 -2.07
C ALA A 131 -7.77 10.81 -1.37
N VAL A 132 -7.41 9.58 -1.75
CA VAL A 132 -7.91 8.35 -1.10
C VAL A 132 -7.48 8.29 0.37
N ALA A 133 -6.21 8.56 0.66
CA ALA A 133 -5.67 8.52 2.02
C ALA A 133 -6.38 9.52 2.94
N ARG A 134 -6.55 10.79 2.51
CA ARG A 134 -7.26 11.81 3.30
C ARG A 134 -8.73 11.44 3.52
N ARG A 135 -9.40 10.82 2.54
CA ARG A 135 -10.79 10.36 2.69
C ARG A 135 -10.92 9.18 3.66
N ILE A 136 -9.97 8.26 3.66
CA ILE A 136 -9.90 7.18 4.65
C ILE A 136 -9.76 7.77 6.06
N ILE A 137 -8.88 8.75 6.25
CA ILE A 137 -8.68 9.43 7.54
C ILE A 137 -9.98 10.06 8.03
N ASP A 138 -10.58 10.91 7.20
CA ASP A 138 -11.81 11.64 7.52
C ASP A 138 -12.93 10.69 7.96
N VAL A 139 -13.14 9.60 7.21
CA VAL A 139 -14.16 8.59 7.54
C VAL A 139 -13.82 7.84 8.83
N THR A 140 -12.56 7.49 9.04
CA THR A 140 -12.12 6.72 10.21
C THR A 140 -12.24 7.53 11.49
N GLN A 141 -11.85 8.81 11.44
CA GLN A 141 -11.98 9.74 12.56
C GLN A 141 -13.45 10.04 12.87
N LYS A 142 -14.29 10.24 11.85
CA LYS A 142 -15.76 10.39 12.03
C LYS A 142 -16.41 9.15 12.65
N ALA A 143 -15.84 7.96 12.46
CA ALA A 143 -16.27 6.73 13.12
C ALA A 143 -15.77 6.60 14.57
N GLY A 144 -15.02 7.60 15.08
CA GLY A 144 -14.54 7.69 16.46
C GLY A 144 -13.36 6.78 16.77
N ILE A 145 -12.55 6.42 15.77
CA ILE A 145 -11.28 5.69 15.96
C ILE A 145 -10.11 6.64 15.79
N THR A 146 -9.09 6.50 16.64
CA THR A 146 -7.82 7.21 16.48
C THR A 146 -7.10 6.71 15.24
N VAL A 147 -6.54 7.61 14.44
CA VAL A 147 -5.78 7.24 13.23
C VAL A 147 -4.30 7.46 13.47
N SER A 148 -3.51 6.42 13.20
CA SER A 148 -2.10 6.60 12.91
C SER A 148 -1.75 6.22 11.49
N ALA A 149 -0.55 6.59 11.07
CA ALA A 149 -0.02 6.17 9.81
C ALA A 149 1.47 5.84 9.89
N ASN A 150 1.86 4.84 9.12
CA ASN A 150 3.24 4.47 8.89
C ASN A 150 3.59 4.72 7.42
N GLY A 151 4.59 5.58 7.20
CA GLY A 151 5.05 5.98 5.87
C GLY A 151 5.58 7.42 5.85
N ALA A 152 6.04 7.86 4.68
CA ALA A 152 6.51 9.24 4.49
C ALA A 152 5.33 10.23 4.30
N GLY A 153 5.55 11.52 4.55
CA GLY A 153 4.61 12.60 4.21
C GLY A 153 3.58 12.96 5.28
N TRP A 154 3.42 12.13 6.32
CA TRP A 154 2.41 12.33 7.38
C TRP A 154 2.70 13.46 8.38
N ASN A 155 3.83 14.19 8.30
CA ASN A 155 4.07 15.39 9.15
C ASN A 155 3.05 16.50 8.92
N ARG A 156 2.37 16.50 7.78
CA ARG A 156 1.53 17.60 7.34
C ARG A 156 0.07 17.43 7.74
N GLU A 157 -0.30 16.26 8.25
CA GLU A 157 -1.65 15.93 8.70
C GLU A 157 -1.68 16.00 10.24
N PRO A 158 -2.20 17.09 10.84
CA PRO A 158 -2.10 17.33 12.28
C PRO A 158 -2.86 16.28 13.11
N ASP A 159 -3.93 15.73 12.55
CA ASP A 159 -4.82 14.80 13.24
C ASP A 159 -4.41 13.32 13.06
N VAL A 160 -3.22 13.07 12.50
CA VAL A 160 -2.70 11.72 12.25
C VAL A 160 -1.43 11.48 13.07
N ARG A 161 -1.48 10.50 13.96
CA ARG A 161 -0.30 10.10 14.74
C ARG A 161 0.70 9.35 13.86
N ARG A 162 1.98 9.69 13.95
CA ARG A 162 3.03 8.91 13.30
C ARG A 162 3.23 7.59 14.05
N ALA A 163 3.11 6.48 13.35
CA ALA A 163 3.37 5.15 13.88
C ALA A 163 4.73 4.62 13.42
N ALA A 164 5.43 3.95 14.34
CA ALA A 164 6.53 3.07 13.97
C ALA A 164 6.00 1.90 13.12
N PRO A 165 6.87 1.22 12.36
CA PRO A 165 6.51 -0.02 11.68
C PRO A 165 5.88 -1.02 12.65
N ILE A 166 4.89 -1.80 12.20
CA ILE A 166 4.08 -2.63 13.10
C ILE A 166 4.90 -3.67 13.86
N TRP A 167 5.99 -4.16 13.26
CA TRP A 167 6.91 -5.13 13.86
C TRP A 167 7.78 -4.54 14.99
N ARG A 168 7.83 -3.21 15.13
CA ARG A 168 8.48 -2.52 16.25
C ARG A 168 7.51 -2.07 17.34
N SER A 169 6.20 -2.26 17.13
CA SER A 169 5.18 -1.76 18.05
C SER A 169 4.77 -2.83 19.06
N GLU A 170 4.90 -2.51 20.35
CA GLU A 170 4.44 -3.37 21.44
C GLU A 170 2.92 -3.57 21.37
N THR A 171 2.16 -2.47 21.28
CA THR A 171 0.71 -2.47 21.08
C THR A 171 0.36 -2.47 19.59
N SER A 172 -0.60 -3.30 19.18
CA SER A 172 -1.08 -3.33 17.78
C SER A 172 -2.30 -2.42 17.58
N PRO A 173 -2.51 -1.87 16.38
CA PRO A 173 -3.79 -1.25 16.05
C PRO A 173 -4.87 -2.35 15.93
N ARG A 174 -6.14 -1.99 16.16
CA ARG A 174 -7.28 -2.89 15.92
C ARG A 174 -7.49 -3.21 14.45
N ALA A 175 -7.03 -2.34 13.57
CA ALA A 175 -7.08 -2.60 12.15
C ALA A 175 -5.96 -1.87 11.44
N VAL A 176 -5.55 -2.45 10.32
CA VAL A 176 -4.65 -1.80 9.38
C VAL A 176 -5.40 -1.52 8.09
N ILE A 177 -5.36 -0.28 7.65
CA ILE A 177 -6.05 0.19 6.45
C ILE A 177 -5.04 0.39 5.33
N PHE A 178 -5.40 -0.11 4.16
CA PHE A 178 -4.60 -0.08 2.97
C PHE A 178 -5.31 0.64 1.82
N GLY A 179 -4.73 1.74 1.35
CA GLY A 179 -5.32 2.63 0.34
C GLY A 179 -5.21 2.18 -1.11
N GLY A 180 -4.71 0.96 -1.38
CA GLY A 180 -4.80 0.35 -2.71
C GLY A 180 -3.85 0.93 -3.78
N ARG A 181 -2.55 1.11 -3.47
CA ARG A 181 -1.55 1.32 -4.54
C ARG A 181 -1.35 0.02 -5.32
N ARG A 182 -1.10 0.13 -6.63
CA ARG A 182 -0.84 -1.00 -7.55
C ARG A 182 0.26 -1.98 -7.09
N ASP A 183 1.22 -1.54 -6.28
CA ASP A 183 2.36 -2.36 -5.84
C ASP A 183 2.63 -2.36 -4.33
N ALA A 184 1.60 -2.24 -3.50
CA ALA A 184 1.82 -2.00 -2.07
C ALA A 184 1.82 -3.26 -1.18
N PHE A 185 2.29 -4.39 -1.70
CA PHE A 185 2.67 -5.50 -0.83
C PHE A 185 4.04 -5.22 -0.20
N THR A 186 4.03 -4.61 0.98
CA THR A 186 5.22 -4.27 1.76
C THR A 186 5.44 -5.28 2.88
N ARG A 187 6.66 -5.32 3.44
CA ARG A 187 6.94 -6.06 4.67
C ARG A 187 5.92 -5.76 5.77
N ASP A 188 5.52 -4.50 5.93
CA ASP A 188 4.55 -4.11 6.97
C ASP A 188 3.17 -4.75 6.78
N VAL A 189 2.73 -4.97 5.55
CA VAL A 189 1.48 -5.71 5.28
C VAL A 189 1.63 -7.16 5.74
N LEU A 190 2.75 -7.81 5.43
CA LEU A 190 3.01 -9.18 5.88
C LEU A 190 3.14 -9.31 7.39
N GLU A 191 3.88 -8.41 8.02
CA GLU A 191 4.02 -8.38 9.48
C GLU A 191 2.66 -8.17 10.14
N THR A 192 1.80 -7.33 9.55
CA THR A 192 0.40 -7.15 10.00
C THR A 192 -0.37 -8.47 9.97
N VAL A 193 -0.28 -9.20 8.86
CA VAL A 193 -0.93 -10.52 8.73
C VAL A 193 -0.33 -11.54 9.70
N ALA A 194 1.00 -11.59 9.81
CA ALA A 194 1.72 -12.50 10.68
C ALA A 194 1.40 -12.29 12.16
N ARG A 195 1.12 -11.05 12.56
CA ARG A 195 0.63 -10.71 13.91
C ARG A 195 -0.87 -10.97 14.11
N GLY A 196 -1.61 -11.33 13.06
CA GLY A 196 -3.05 -11.61 13.13
C GLY A 196 -3.93 -10.36 13.21
N VAL A 197 -3.40 -9.21 12.78
CA VAL A 197 -4.11 -7.93 12.83
C VAL A 197 -5.06 -7.84 11.62
N PRO A 198 -6.35 -7.48 11.82
CA PRO A 198 -7.31 -7.34 10.72
C PRO A 198 -6.89 -6.31 9.67
N LEU A 199 -7.04 -6.67 8.40
CA LEU A 199 -6.76 -5.81 7.25
C LEU A 199 -8.03 -5.28 6.61
N LEU A 200 -8.06 -3.96 6.36
CA LEU A 200 -9.06 -3.26 5.58
C LEU A 200 -8.44 -2.78 4.27
N MET A 201 -8.97 -3.24 3.13
CA MET A 201 -8.44 -2.91 1.80
C MET A 201 -9.43 -2.07 0.99
N HIS A 202 -8.97 -0.95 0.45
CA HIS A 202 -9.76 -0.12 -0.46
C HIS A 202 -9.89 -0.78 -1.85
N ASP A 203 -11.12 -1.05 -2.30
CA ASP A 203 -11.48 -1.60 -3.62
C ASP A 203 -12.82 -1.00 -4.12
N PRO A 204 -12.81 0.23 -4.65
CA PRO A 204 -14.01 0.94 -5.12
C PRO A 204 -14.59 0.38 -6.43
N GLY A 205 -13.87 -0.51 -7.12
CA GLY A 205 -14.30 -1.08 -8.40
C GLY A 205 -14.83 -2.52 -8.33
N GLY A 206 -14.64 -3.23 -7.21
CA GLY A 206 -14.83 -4.70 -7.16
C GLY A 206 -13.96 -5.46 -8.19
N SER A 207 -13.07 -4.73 -8.86
CA SER A 207 -12.31 -5.10 -10.05
C SER A 207 -10.83 -5.04 -9.77
N THR A 208 -10.40 -4.34 -8.70
CA THR A 208 -9.05 -4.50 -8.21
C THR A 208 -9.04 -5.79 -7.40
N ALA A 209 -8.93 -6.91 -8.13
CA ALA A 209 -8.18 -8.02 -7.60
C ALA A 209 -6.98 -7.42 -6.86
N PRO A 210 -6.80 -7.67 -5.55
CA PRO A 210 -5.57 -7.28 -4.87
C PRO A 210 -4.44 -7.59 -5.83
N ALA A 211 -3.62 -6.59 -6.18
CA ALA A 211 -2.61 -6.71 -7.22
C ALA A 211 -2.04 -8.11 -7.14
N HIS A 212 -2.17 -8.92 -8.22
CA HIS A 212 -1.98 -10.38 -8.28
C HIS A 212 -1.21 -11.01 -7.07
N THR A 213 -0.05 -10.44 -6.79
CA THR A 213 0.79 -10.55 -5.58
C THR A 213 0.08 -10.68 -4.22
N ILE A 214 -0.86 -9.81 -3.82
CA ILE A 214 -1.55 -9.91 -2.52
C ILE A 214 -2.40 -11.18 -2.47
N LYS A 215 -3.04 -11.58 -3.57
CA LYS A 215 -3.86 -12.80 -3.61
C LYS A 215 -3.03 -14.08 -3.42
N GLU A 216 -1.74 -14.05 -3.75
CA GLU A 216 -0.82 -15.15 -3.47
C GLU A 216 -0.63 -15.37 -1.96
N VAL A 217 -0.86 -14.33 -1.15
CA VAL A 217 -0.63 -14.37 0.30
C VAL A 217 -1.91 -14.30 1.12
N ILE A 218 -2.89 -13.52 0.70
CA ILE A 218 -4.13 -13.23 1.42
C ILE A 218 -5.31 -13.43 0.48
N SER A 219 -6.21 -14.33 0.84
CA SER A 219 -7.44 -14.57 0.09
C SER A 219 -8.47 -13.49 0.42
N THR A 220 -9.38 -13.19 -0.52
CA THR A 220 -10.41 -12.15 -0.33
C THR A 220 -11.31 -12.38 0.89
N GLY A 221 -11.52 -13.64 1.28
CA GLY A 221 -12.28 -14.00 2.48
C GLY A 221 -11.55 -13.72 3.81
N GLU A 222 -10.23 -13.45 3.78
CA GLU A 222 -9.39 -13.29 4.97
C GLU A 222 -9.09 -11.82 5.30
N MET A 223 -9.57 -10.91 4.46
CA MET A 223 -9.51 -9.45 4.66
C MET A 223 -10.89 -8.84 4.47
N THR A 224 -11.08 -7.61 4.93
CA THR A 224 -12.31 -6.86 4.68
C THR A 224 -12.05 -5.80 3.63
N THR A 225 -12.78 -5.85 2.53
CA THR A 225 -12.70 -4.82 1.49
C THR A 225 -13.73 -3.73 1.75
N PHE A 226 -13.41 -2.51 1.34
CA PHE A 226 -14.35 -1.39 1.35
C PHE A 226 -14.21 -0.58 0.06
N SER A 227 -15.33 -0.12 -0.45
CA SER A 227 -15.41 0.65 -1.69
C SER A 227 -15.52 2.15 -1.48
N GLY A 228 -15.78 2.61 -0.25
CA GLY A 228 -15.99 4.01 0.05
C GLY A 228 -16.31 4.29 1.50
N GLY A 229 -16.76 5.51 1.79
CA GLY A 229 -16.99 5.98 3.17
C GLY A 229 -17.98 5.13 3.97
N PRO A 230 -19.18 4.83 3.44
CA PRO A 230 -20.17 4.02 4.16
C PRO A 230 -19.67 2.60 4.48
N THR A 231 -18.99 1.94 3.53
CA THR A 231 -18.49 0.57 3.72
C THR A 231 -17.27 0.53 4.63
N LEU A 232 -16.41 1.55 4.60
CA LEU A 232 -15.31 1.72 5.56
C LEU A 232 -15.83 1.97 6.98
N ALA A 233 -16.80 2.87 7.15
CA ALA A 233 -17.41 3.15 8.45
C ALA A 233 -18.08 1.91 9.04
N ALA A 234 -18.80 1.13 8.23
CA ALA A 234 -19.41 -0.13 8.65
C ALA A 234 -18.35 -1.19 9.04
N ALA A 235 -17.25 -1.30 8.28
CA ALA A 235 -16.14 -2.20 8.60
C ALA A 235 -15.49 -1.83 9.94
N ILE A 236 -15.23 -0.53 10.16
CA ILE A 236 -14.70 0.00 11.42
C ILE A 236 -15.66 -0.29 12.58
N HIS A 237 -16.95 -0.02 12.40
CA HIS A 237 -17.96 -0.29 13.43
C HIS A 237 -18.00 -1.76 13.81
N THR A 238 -17.94 -2.65 12.82
CA THR A 238 -17.89 -4.11 13.03
C THR A 238 -16.65 -4.52 13.83
N ILE A 239 -15.48 -3.98 13.50
CA ILE A 239 -14.23 -4.22 14.24
C ILE A 239 -14.34 -3.77 15.70
N ARG A 240 -15.01 -2.65 15.98
CA ARG A 240 -15.20 -2.18 17.35
C ARG A 240 -16.17 -3.06 18.15
N GLN A 241 -17.23 -3.55 17.52
CA GLN A 241 -18.26 -4.36 18.17
C GLN A 241 -17.84 -5.82 18.38
N ASP A 242 -17.23 -6.44 17.37
CA ASP A 242 -16.77 -7.83 17.41
C ASP A 242 -15.36 -7.95 16.84
N PHE A 243 -14.40 -7.39 17.58
CA PHE A 243 -12.98 -7.47 17.24
C PHE A 243 -12.51 -8.93 17.10
N ARG A 244 -13.03 -9.84 17.93
CA ARG A 244 -12.67 -11.26 17.89
C ARG A 244 -13.13 -11.92 16.59
N ALA A 245 -14.28 -11.56 16.03
CA ALA A 245 -14.67 -12.03 14.69
C ALA A 245 -13.71 -11.54 13.61
N ALA A 246 -13.29 -10.27 13.67
CA ALA A 246 -12.31 -9.73 12.74
C ALA A 246 -10.97 -10.48 12.82
N GLN A 247 -10.49 -10.81 14.02
CA GLN A 247 -9.29 -11.63 14.22
C GLN A 247 -9.46 -13.06 13.68
N ARG A 248 -10.60 -13.71 13.96
CA ARG A 248 -10.89 -15.06 13.43
C ARG A 248 -10.87 -15.09 11.91
N LYS A 249 -11.34 -14.02 11.26
CA LYS A 249 -11.29 -13.86 9.81
C LYS A 249 -9.84 -13.73 9.28
N ALA A 250 -8.96 -13.06 10.02
CA ALA A 250 -7.55 -12.88 9.65
C ALA A 250 -6.67 -14.12 9.96
N ALA A 251 -7.08 -14.99 10.89
CA ALA A 251 -6.28 -16.13 11.35
C ALA A 251 -5.85 -17.12 10.25
N PRO A 252 -6.66 -17.45 9.23
CA PRO A 252 -6.21 -18.27 8.11
C PRO A 252 -5.05 -17.65 7.32
N ALA A 253 -5.10 -16.34 7.04
CA ALA A 253 -4.01 -15.62 6.37
C ALA A 253 -2.74 -15.63 7.22
N ARG A 254 -2.86 -15.43 8.55
CA ARG A 254 -1.74 -15.56 9.49
C ARG A 254 -1.04 -16.91 9.37
N ARG A 255 -1.81 -18.01 9.44
CA ARG A 255 -1.25 -19.37 9.32
C ARG A 255 -0.54 -19.56 7.98
N ARG A 256 -1.12 -19.06 6.88
CA ARG A 256 -0.50 -19.14 5.56
C ARG A 256 0.84 -18.39 5.53
N VAL A 257 0.86 -17.14 6.00
CA VAL A 257 2.09 -16.32 6.07
C VAL A 257 3.18 -17.01 6.87
N LEU A 258 2.88 -17.50 8.08
CA LEU A 258 3.88 -18.16 8.93
C LEU A 258 4.33 -19.53 8.41
N SER A 259 3.57 -20.16 7.51
CA SER A 259 3.94 -21.44 6.91
C SER A 259 4.77 -21.31 5.63
N ALA A 260 4.54 -20.27 4.83
CA ALA A 260 5.04 -20.19 3.45
C ALA A 260 5.81 -18.89 3.14
N HIS A 261 5.69 -17.87 4.00
CA HIS A 261 6.24 -16.54 3.78
C HIS A 261 7.14 -16.11 4.94
N THR A 262 7.92 -17.05 5.50
CA THR A 262 8.97 -16.74 6.48
C THR A 262 10.34 -16.66 5.83
N TRP A 263 11.30 -15.99 6.45
CA TRP A 263 12.68 -15.93 5.97
C TRP A 263 13.28 -17.32 5.75
N ALA A 264 13.07 -18.24 6.70
CA ALA A 264 13.56 -19.62 6.57
C ALA A 264 12.85 -20.40 5.44
N ALA A 265 11.55 -20.19 5.22
CA ALA A 265 10.83 -20.81 4.12
C ALA A 265 11.31 -20.29 2.76
N ARG A 266 11.55 -18.98 2.64
CA ARG A 266 12.11 -18.37 1.42
C ARG A 266 13.54 -18.83 1.15
N TRP A 267 14.37 -18.90 2.19
CA TRP A 267 15.72 -19.40 2.09
C TRP A 267 15.75 -20.84 1.58
N ARG A 268 14.96 -21.74 2.19
CA ARG A 268 14.84 -23.14 1.74
C ARG A 268 14.39 -23.24 0.28
N ALA A 269 13.36 -22.48 -0.11
CA ALA A 269 12.86 -22.48 -1.48
C ALA A 269 13.94 -22.08 -2.51
N LEU A 270 14.90 -21.23 -2.13
CA LEU A 270 16.00 -20.82 -3.00
C LEU A 270 17.14 -21.83 -3.03
N THR A 271 17.48 -22.44 -1.89
CA THR A 271 18.54 -23.45 -1.82
C THR A 271 18.13 -24.80 -2.41
N GLU A 272 16.83 -25.12 -2.37
CA GLU A 272 16.27 -26.37 -2.89
C GLU A 272 15.75 -26.25 -4.33
N SER A 273 15.80 -25.03 -4.92
CA SER A 273 15.50 -24.83 -6.34
C SER A 273 16.65 -25.36 -7.22
N PRO A 274 16.44 -26.37 -8.08
CA PRO A 274 17.51 -27.07 -8.83
C PRO A 274 18.30 -26.22 -9.83
N SER A 275 18.04 -24.93 -9.95
CA SER A 275 18.58 -24.05 -11.00
C SER A 275 19.75 -23.15 -10.57
N ILE A 276 20.22 -23.25 -9.32
CA ILE A 276 21.27 -22.35 -8.78
C ILE A 276 22.64 -23.04 -8.56
N MET A 277 22.72 -24.38 -8.58
CA MET A 277 23.96 -25.13 -8.29
C MET A 277 24.84 -25.50 -9.50
N THR A 278 24.82 -24.71 -10.57
CA THR A 278 25.89 -24.76 -11.59
C THR A 278 26.54 -23.39 -11.73
N MET A 279 27.43 -23.08 -10.78
CA MET A 279 28.57 -22.25 -11.12
C MET A 279 29.58 -23.13 -11.86
N PRO A 280 30.02 -22.77 -13.07
CA PRO A 280 31.18 -23.42 -13.64
C PRO A 280 32.37 -23.12 -12.72
N ALA A 281 32.92 -24.17 -12.13
CA ALA A 281 34.35 -24.17 -11.85
C ALA A 281 35.05 -23.93 -13.19
N ASP A 282 36.08 -23.09 -13.18
CA ASP A 282 36.97 -22.78 -14.30
C ASP A 282 36.63 -21.49 -15.06
N ALA A 283 37.25 -20.41 -14.59
CA ALA A 283 37.83 -19.38 -15.45
C ALA A 283 39.18 -18.98 -14.83
N GLY A 284 40.19 -19.79 -15.11
CA GLY A 284 41.58 -19.34 -15.17
C GLY A 284 41.85 -18.66 -16.51
#